data_AF-A0A0B8QVF9-F1
#
_entry.id   AF-A0A0B8QVF9-F1
#
_cell.length_a   1.000
_cell.length_b   1.000
_cell.length_c   1.000
_cell.angle_alpha   90.00
_cell.angle_beta   90.00
_cell.angle_gamma   90.00
#
_symmetry.space_group_name_H-M   'P 1'
#
loop_
_entity.id
_entity.type
_entity.pdbx_description
1 polymer ?
#
loop_
_entity_poly.entity_id
_entity_poly.type
_entity_poly.pdbx_seq_one_letter_code
_entity_poly.pdbx_strand_id
1 'polypeptide(L)' 'MMHTGWFSPTLNLHSLDEKCGNLDYITGTGRELEVEYLMSNNFAFGGINTSLIFKKFQQN' A
#
# COMPACT_ATOMS: atom_id res chain seq x y z
N MET A 1 4.61 -8.31 -3.10
CA MET A 1 3.55 -7.34 -3.44
C MET A 1 3.26 -7.43 -4.91
N MET A 2 3.43 -6.39 -5.74
CA MET A 2 2.92 -6.37 -7.12
C MET A 2 3.32 -7.57 -8.01
N HIS A 3 4.56 -8.05 -7.95
CA HIS A 3 5.00 -9.20 -8.75
C HIS A 3 4.36 -10.52 -8.32
N THR A 4 4.19 -10.73 -7.00
CA THR A 4 3.72 -11.99 -6.42
C THR A 4 2.21 -12.01 -6.15
N GLY A 5 1.50 -10.91 -6.41
CA GLY A 5 0.07 -10.79 -6.12
C GLY A 5 -0.29 -10.76 -4.63
N TRP A 6 0.69 -10.73 -3.71
CA TRP A 6 0.44 -10.79 -2.26
C TRP A 6 0.93 -9.54 -1.54
N PHE A 7 0.03 -8.88 -0.82
CA PHE A 7 0.24 -7.59 -0.15
C PHE A 7 0.30 -7.77 1.36
N SER A 8 1.37 -7.25 1.96
CA SER A 8 1.62 -7.34 3.39
C SER A 8 0.56 -6.57 4.19
N PRO A 9 0.15 -7.08 5.37
CA PRO A 9 -0.68 -6.32 6.27
C PRO A 9 0.15 -5.27 7.02
N THR A 10 -0.51 -4.23 7.51
CA THR A 10 0.05 -3.34 8.53
C THR A 10 0.06 -4.08 9.87
N LEU A 11 1.25 -4.50 10.31
CA LEU A 11 1.42 -5.21 11.58
C LEU A 11 0.99 -4.37 12.78
N ASN A 12 0.50 -5.03 13.83
CA ASN A 12 0.04 -4.45 15.10
C ASN A 12 -1.18 -3.51 15.00
N LEU A 13 -1.84 -3.42 13.84
CA LEU A 13 -3.07 -2.65 13.67
C LEU A 13 -4.30 -3.48 14.08
N HIS A 14 -4.59 -3.50 15.38
CA HIS A 14 -5.74 -4.22 15.97
C HIS A 14 -6.99 -3.36 16.14
N SER A 15 -6.81 -2.05 16.32
CA SER A 15 -7.88 -1.07 16.45
C SER A 15 -7.53 0.14 15.58
N LEU A 16 -8.38 0.45 14.62
CA LEU A 16 -8.24 1.66 13.80
C LEU A 16 -8.59 2.89 14.65
N ASP A 17 -7.79 3.95 14.53
CA ASP A 17 -8.09 5.24 15.15
C ASP A 17 -9.22 5.92 14.35
N GLU A 18 -10.22 6.47 15.02
CA GLU A 18 -11.32 7.22 14.40
C GLU A 18 -10.85 8.46 13.62
N LYS A 19 -9.64 8.97 13.92
CA LYS A 19 -9.00 10.08 13.19
C LYS A 19 -8.36 9.63 11.88
N CYS A 20 -8.14 8.34 11.68
CA CYS A 20 -7.68 7.82 10.39
C CYS A 20 -8.80 7.94 9.34
N GLY A 21 -8.42 8.16 8.08
CA GLY A 21 -9.40 8.20 7.00
C GLY A 21 -10.13 6.88 6.83
N ASN A 22 -11.37 6.92 6.34
CA ASN A 22 -12.12 5.70 6.02
C ASN A 22 -11.54 5.03 4.76
N LEU A 23 -10.55 4.16 4.96
CA LEU A 23 -9.82 3.43 3.93
C LEU A 23 -9.82 1.92 4.22
N ASP A 24 -9.56 1.14 3.17
CA ASP A 24 -9.41 -0.30 3.26
C ASP A 24 -7.98 -0.69 3.67
N TYR A 25 -7.67 -0.50 4.96
CA TYR A 25 -6.39 -0.90 5.54
C TYR A 25 -6.24 -2.42 5.54
N ILE A 26 -5.14 -2.95 5.00
CA ILE A 26 -4.83 -4.38 5.08
C ILE A 26 -4.35 -4.68 6.51
N THR A 27 -5.18 -5.34 7.31
CA THR A 27 -4.93 -5.69 8.72
C THR A 27 -4.95 -7.21 8.93
N GLY A 28 -4.40 -7.69 10.06
CA GLY A 28 -4.36 -9.11 10.38
C GLY A 28 -3.39 -9.88 9.47
N THR A 29 -3.91 -10.58 8.46
CA THR A 29 -3.12 -11.35 7.49
C THR A 29 -2.95 -10.59 6.19
N GLY A 30 -1.91 -10.93 5.41
CA GLY A 30 -1.76 -10.35 4.07
C GLY A 30 -2.89 -10.73 3.13
N ARG A 31 -3.02 -9.97 2.05
CA ARG A 31 -4.12 -10.06 1.09
C ARG A 31 -3.60 -10.37 -0.31
N GLU A 32 -4.28 -11.27 -1.00
CA GLU A 32 -4.07 -11.51 -2.42
C GLU A 32 -4.78 -10.41 -3.23
N LEU A 33 -4.02 -9.69 -4.05
CA LEU A 33 -4.49 -8.61 -4.91
C LEU A 33 -3.71 -8.65 -6.23
N GLU A 34 -4.44 -8.76 -7.34
CA GLU A 34 -3.89 -8.54 -8.67
C GLU A 34 -4.11 -7.08 -9.07
N VAL A 35 -3.00 -6.36 -9.30
CA VAL A 35 -3.03 -4.94 -9.67
C VAL A 35 -2.13 -4.68 -10.89
N GLU A 36 -2.58 -3.79 -11.77
CA GLU A 36 -1.78 -3.36 -12.92
C GLU A 36 -0.83 -2.20 -12.57
N TYR A 37 -1.25 -1.35 -11.64
CA TYR A 37 -0.49 -0.19 -11.18
C TYR A 37 -0.45 -0.15 -9.65
N LEU A 38 0.69 0.28 -9.10
CA LEU A 38 0.93 0.44 -7.67
C LEU A 38 1.43 1.84 -7.37
N MET A 39 0.91 2.49 -6.34
CA MET A 39 1.38 3.79 -5.84
C MET A 39 2.18 3.62 -4.55
N SER A 40 3.32 4.29 -4.46
CA SER A 40 4.11 4.45 -3.22
C SER A 40 4.26 5.94 -2.92
N ASN A 41 3.67 6.37 -1.81
CA ASN A 41 3.75 7.76 -1.35
C ASN A 41 4.78 7.89 -0.23
N ASN A 42 5.52 9.00 -0.23
CA ASN A 42 6.44 9.37 0.84
C ASN A 42 6.25 10.84 1.20
N PHE A 43 6.17 11.11 2.51
CA PHE A 43 6.02 12.44 3.09
C PHE A 43 7.18 12.66 4.06
N ALA A 44 7.99 13.69 3.84
CA ALA A 44 9.22 13.94 4.58
C ALA A 44 9.22 15.31 5.25
N PHE A 45 10.17 15.50 6.19
CA PHE A 45 10.40 16.79 6.83
C PHE A 45 10.62 17.91 5.80
N GLY A 46 10.24 19.13 6.20
CA GLY A 46 10.23 20.28 5.28
C GLY A 46 9.03 20.31 4.33
N GLY A 47 8.04 19.44 4.53
CA GLY A 47 6.81 19.41 3.71
C GLY A 47 7.02 18.83 2.31
N ILE A 48 8.05 18.01 2.13
CA ILE A 48 8.34 17.37 0.84
C ILE A 48 7.41 16.16 0.66
N ASN A 49 6.68 16.16 -0.45
CA ASN A 49 5.72 15.11 -0.80
C ASN A 49 6.13 14.49 -2.14
N THR A 50 6.27 13.17 -2.19
CA THR A 50 6.59 12.43 -3.43
C THR A 50 5.65 11.25 -3.62
N SER A 51 5.33 10.96 -4.88
CA SER A 51 4.54 9.80 -5.27
C SER A 51 5.21 9.10 -6.43
N LEU A 52 5.38 7.78 -6.31
CA LEU A 52 5.90 6.91 -7.35
C LEU A 52 4.80 5.97 -7.81
N ILE A 53 4.57 5.91 -9.13
CA ILE A 53 3.65 4.96 -9.76
C ILE A 53 4.45 3.90 -10.50
N PHE A 54 4.23 2.65 -10.13
CA PHE A 54 4.80 1.48 -10.79
C PHE A 54 3.73 0.80 -11.63
N LYS A 55 4.10 0.34 -12.83
CA LYS A 55 3.28 -0.55 -13.65
C LYS A 55 3.82 -1.97 -13.54
N LYS A 56 2.93 -2.96 -13.44
CA LYS A 56 3.32 -4.39 -13.48
C LYS A 56 4.07 -4.65 -14.79
N PHE A 57 5.31 -5.14 -14.67
CA PHE A 57 6.12 -5.46 -15.82
C PHE A 57 5.50 -6.65 -16.57
N GLN A 58 5.40 -6.53 -17.89
CA GLN A 58 4.92 -7.58 -18.77
C GLN A 58 6.10 -7.96 -19.67
N GLN A 59 6.58 -9.19 -19.54
CA GLN A 59 7.62 -9.72 -20.40
C GLN A 59 6.94 -10.41 -21.57
N ASN A 60 6.98 -9.77 -22.74
CA ASN A 60 6.58 -10.41 -24.01
C ASN A 60 7.67 -11.38 -24.47
#